data_AF-A0ABD3IVU6-F1
#
_entry.id   AF-A0ABD3IVU6-F1
#
_cell.length_a   1.000
_cell.length_b   1.000
_cell.length_c   1.000
_cell.angle_alpha   90.00
_cell.angle_beta   90.00
_cell.angle_gamma   90.00
#
_symmetry.space_group_name_H-M   'P 1'
#
loop_
_entity.id
_entity.type
_entity.pdbx_description
1 polymer ?
#
loop_
_entity_poly.entity_id
_entity_poly.type
_entity_poly.pdbx_seq_one_letter_code
_entity_poly.pdbx_strand_id
1 'polypeptide(L)'
;MEGCESVSGHESYRSCEVWIMKEFGVPKSWTQLYRIILLEYSPMHYELLGSAGAGELVFLILGLHSQANQAYIGSYDLKSKQFNQCIKLDASSASGRCLVDYVY
;
A
#
# COMPACT_ATOMS: atom_id res chain seq x y z
N MET A 1 14.98 -2.40 -7.26
CA MET A 1 14.15 -1.55 -8.14
C MET A 1 15.00 -0.33 -8.47
N GLU A 2 15.93 -0.45 -9.40
CA GLU A 2 16.69 0.70 -9.90
C GLU A 2 15.94 1.21 -11.15
N GLY A 3 15.35 2.41 -11.07
CA GLY A 3 14.68 3.06 -12.21
C GLY A 3 13.14 3.09 -12.19
N CYS A 4 12.50 3.09 -11.03
CA CYS A 4 11.04 3.17 -10.93
C CYS A 4 10.57 4.63 -10.97
N GLU A 5 9.93 5.09 -12.05
CA GLU A 5 9.44 6.48 -12.17
C GLU A 5 8.06 6.69 -11.50
N SER A 6 7.25 5.64 -11.34
CA SER A 6 6.00 5.68 -10.57
C SER A 6 5.44 4.29 -10.25
N VAL A 7 4.86 4.14 -9.05
CA VAL A 7 4.13 2.94 -8.60
C VAL A 7 2.69 3.32 -8.26
N SER A 8 1.72 2.53 -8.68
CA SER A 8 0.31 2.72 -8.35
C SER A 8 -0.34 1.44 -7.85
N GLY A 9 -1.21 1.58 -6.85
CA GLY A 9 -2.06 0.51 -6.33
C GLY A 9 -3.49 0.71 -6.82
N HIS A 10 -4.05 -0.30 -7.48
CA HIS A 10 -5.47 -0.35 -7.79
C HIS A 10 -6.16 -1.34 -6.85
N GLU A 11 -7.01 -0.83 -5.97
CA GLU A 11 -7.79 -1.63 -5.03
C GLU A 11 -9.06 -2.17 -5.71
N SER A 12 -9.32 -3.45 -5.48
CA SER A 12 -10.59 -4.13 -5.76
C SER A 12 -11.02 -4.87 -4.50
N TYR A 13 -12.29 -5.28 -4.44
CA TYR A 13 -12.98 -5.84 -3.26
C TYR A 13 -12.20 -6.91 -2.47
N ARG A 14 -11.22 -7.61 -3.07
CA ARG A 14 -10.37 -8.61 -2.40
C ARG A 14 -8.93 -8.63 -2.88
N SER A 15 -8.49 -7.63 -3.63
CA SER A 15 -7.14 -7.63 -4.16
C SER A 15 -6.63 -6.25 -4.43
N CYS A 16 -5.35 -6.04 -4.13
CA CYS A 16 -4.60 -4.88 -4.61
C CYS A 16 -3.74 -5.31 -5.79
N GLU A 17 -3.87 -4.61 -6.90
CA GLU A 17 -2.98 -4.76 -8.05
C GLU A 17 -1.92 -3.67 -8.02
N VAL A 18 -0.66 -4.07 -8.11
CA VAL A 18 0.48 -3.17 -8.08
C VAL A 18 1.01 -3.04 -9.50
N TRP A 19 0.99 -1.80 -9.98
CA TRP A 19 1.37 -1.44 -11.34
C TRP A 19 2.60 -0.53 -11.29
N ILE A 20 3.51 -0.75 -12.25
CA ILE A 20 4.69 0.10 -12.46
C ILE A 20 4.60 0.77 -13.81
N MET A 21 4.92 2.06 -13.86
CA MET A 21 5.14 2.77 -15.10
C MET A 21 6.62 2.68 -15.48
N LYS A 22 6.91 2.14 -16.67
CA LYS A 22 8.29 2.05 -17.18
C LYS A 22 8.77 3.34 -17.85
N GLU A 23 7.85 4.09 -18.44
CA GLU A 23 8.13 5.35 -19.14
C GLU A 23 7.08 6.38 -18.73
N PHE A 24 7.51 7.50 -18.14
CA PHE A 24 6.63 8.57 -17.69
C PHE A 24 5.70 9.08 -18.81
N GLY A 25 4.40 9.17 -18.50
CA GLY A 25 3.40 9.76 -19.40
C GLY A 25 2.95 8.89 -20.56
N VAL A 26 3.40 7.64 -20.67
CA VAL A 26 2.97 6.69 -21.72
C VAL A 26 2.00 5.66 -21.12
N PRO A 27 0.67 5.76 -21.32
CA PRO A 27 -0.28 4.84 -20.70
C PRO A 27 -0.08 3.35 -21.04
N LYS A 28 0.56 3.07 -22.18
CA LYS A 28 0.87 1.69 -22.61
C LYS A 28 2.11 1.10 -21.91
N SER A 29 2.88 1.91 -21.18
CA SER A 29 4.08 1.47 -20.47
C SER A 29 3.76 0.86 -19.09
N TRP A 30 2.53 1.02 -18.61
CA TRP A 30 2.07 0.39 -17.37
C TRP A 30 2.16 -1.13 -17.48
N THR A 31 2.92 -1.73 -16.57
CA THR A 31 3.06 -3.18 -16.45
C THR A 31 2.54 -3.60 -15.08
N GLN A 32 1.66 -4.59 -15.03
CA GLN A 32 1.25 -5.18 -13.76
C GLN A 32 2.40 -6.00 -13.20
N LEU A 33 2.83 -5.71 -11.98
CA LEU A 33 3.90 -6.46 -11.31
C LEU A 33 3.32 -7.54 -10.40
N TYR A 34 2.36 -7.17 -9.55
CA TYR A 34 1.83 -8.05 -8.53
C TYR A 34 0.33 -7.92 -8.41
N ARG A 35 -0.30 -9.03 -8.01
CA ARG A 35 -1.67 -9.07 -7.53
C ARG A 35 -1.66 -9.67 -6.14
N ILE A 36 -1.93 -8.84 -5.15
CA ILE A 36 -1.98 -9.23 -3.74
C ILE A 36 -3.43 -9.56 -3.42
N ILE A 37 -3.68 -10.78 -2.93
CA ILE A 37 -5.01 -11.19 -2.48
C ILE A 37 -5.12 -10.83 -1.01
N LEU A 38 -6.08 -9.97 -0.68
CA LEU A 38 -6.31 -9.47 0.67
C LEU A 38 -7.39 -10.34 1.30
N LEU A 39 -6.96 -11.32 2.08
CA LEU A 39 -7.82 -12.37 2.65
C LEU A 39 -8.33 -11.98 4.05
N GLU A 40 -9.24 -11.01 4.18
CA GLU A 40 -9.97 -10.82 5.43
C GLU A 40 -11.45 -10.47 5.24
N TYR A 41 -12.28 -10.96 6.17
CA TYR A 41 -13.75 -10.81 6.21
C TYR A 41 -14.23 -9.46 6.78
N SER A 42 -13.30 -8.55 7.11
CA SER A 42 -13.58 -7.22 7.64
C SER A 42 -13.44 -6.17 6.53
N PRO A 43 -14.25 -5.09 6.49
CA PRO A 43 -14.07 -4.01 5.52
C PRO A 43 -12.81 -3.21 5.86
N MET A 44 -11.66 -3.76 5.46
CA MET A 44 -10.36 -3.11 5.49
C MET A 44 -10.12 -2.49 4.11
N HIS A 45 -9.81 -1.19 4.07
CA HIS A 45 -9.29 -0.53 2.85
C HIS A 45 -7.77 -0.52 2.87
N TYR A 46 -7.16 -0.75 1.71
CA TYR A 46 -5.72 -0.81 1.55
C TYR A 46 -5.27 0.22 0.51
N GLU A 47 -4.60 1.27 0.98
CA GLU A 47 -4.01 2.30 0.12
C GLU A 47 -2.50 2.06 0.02
N LEU A 48 -2.00 1.84 -1.20
CA LEU A 48 -0.56 1.69 -1.46
C LEU A 48 0.12 3.05 -1.30
N LEU A 49 1.03 3.16 -0.33
CA LEU A 49 1.81 4.38 -0.09
C LEU A 49 3.10 4.40 -0.92
N GLY A 50 3.64 3.24 -1.25
CA GLY A 50 4.84 3.13 -2.09
C GLY A 50 5.60 1.83 -1.88
N SER A 51 6.85 1.80 -2.33
CA SER A 51 7.79 0.71 -2.09
C SER A 51 8.85 1.13 -1.07
N ALA A 52 9.09 0.30 -0.07
CA ALA A 52 10.30 0.35 0.73
C ALA A 52 11.45 -0.34 -0.03
N GLY A 53 12.70 -0.06 0.34
CA GLY A 53 13.86 -0.75 -0.21
C GLY A 53 13.73 -2.28 -0.09
N ALA A 54 14.50 -3.03 -0.89
CA ALA A 54 14.57 -4.50 -0.85
C ALA A 54 13.32 -5.31 -1.30
N GLY A 55 12.31 -4.68 -1.91
CA GLY A 55 11.16 -5.40 -2.48
C GLY A 55 9.98 -5.52 -1.51
N GLU A 56 9.84 -4.55 -0.63
CA GLU A 56 8.70 -4.41 0.26
C GLU A 56 7.77 -3.30 -0.24
N LEU A 57 6.46 -3.46 -0.04
CA LEU A 57 5.45 -2.45 -0.35
C LEU A 57 4.84 -1.94 0.94
N VAL A 58 4.64 -0.63 1.04
CA VAL A 58 4.06 0.00 2.23
C VAL A 58 2.60 0.33 1.95
N PHE A 59 1.71 -0.11 2.83
CA PHE A 59 0.28 0.10 2.75
C PHE A 59 -0.23 0.87 3.97
N LEU A 60 -1.16 1.79 3.74
CA LEU A 60 -2.08 2.28 4.74
C LEU A 60 -3.30 1.36 4.77
N ILE A 61 -3.57 0.77 5.93
CA ILE A 61 -4.66 -0.17 6.16
C ILE A 61 -5.68 0.52 7.07
N LEU A 62 -6.89 0.72 6.56
CA LEU A 62 -7.97 1.40 7.27
C LEU A 62 -9.07 0.40 7.62
N GLY A 63 -9.24 0.14 8.92
CA GLY A 63 -10.37 -0.65 9.41
C GLY A 63 -11.63 0.21 9.54
N LEU A 64 -12.66 -0.09 8.76
CA LEU A 64 -13.92 0.68 8.76
C LEU A 64 -14.95 0.20 9.81
N HIS A 65 -14.52 -0.41 10.92
CA HIS A 65 -15.45 -0.93 11.92
C HIS A 65 -15.95 0.17 12.89
N SER A 66 -17.24 0.09 13.23
CA SER A 66 -18.13 1.14 13.74
C SER A 66 -17.83 1.83 15.08
N GLN A 67 -16.68 1.60 15.73
CA GLN A 67 -16.39 2.23 17.03
C GLN A 67 -14.99 2.83 17.19
N ALA A 68 -14.07 2.57 16.26
CA ALA A 68 -12.81 3.31 16.18
C ALA A 68 -12.25 3.18 14.77
N ASN A 69 -12.10 4.30 14.05
CA ASN A 69 -11.35 4.33 12.81
C ASN A 69 -9.88 3.99 13.14
N GLN A 70 -9.53 2.72 13.02
CA GLN A 70 -8.17 2.27 13.25
C GLN A 70 -7.42 2.31 11.92
N ALA A 71 -6.39 3.15 11.87
CA ALA A 71 -5.46 3.18 10.77
C ALA A 71 -4.20 2.43 11.17
N TYR A 72 -3.62 1.68 10.23
CA TYR A 72 -2.35 0.98 10.41
C TYR A 72 -1.44 1.28 9.23
N ILE A 73 -0.14 1.35 9.46
CA ILE A 73 0.86 1.26 8.39
C ILE A 73 1.46 -0.14 8.47
N GLY A 74 1.40 -0.89 7.37
CA GLY A 74 2.01 -2.21 7.26
C GLY A 74 2.91 -2.29 6.04
N SER A 75 3.99 -3.05 6.14
CA SER A 75 4.77 -3.44 4.96
C SER A 75 4.39 -4.84 4.50
N TYR A 76 4.40 -5.06 3.19
CA TYR A 76 4.13 -6.33 2.54
C TYR A 76 5.39 -6.78 1.81
N ASP A 77 5.95 -7.91 2.22
CA ASP A 77 7.13 -8.48 1.56
C ASP A 77 6.68 -9.27 0.31
N LEU A 78 7.21 -8.87 -0.85
CA LEU A 78 6.85 -9.46 -2.14
C LEU A 78 7.39 -10.88 -2.33
N LYS A 79 8.47 -11.26 -1.64
CA LYS A 79 9.09 -12.59 -1.73
C LYS A 79 8.34 -13.60 -0.87
N SER A 80 8.09 -13.25 0.40
CA SER A 80 7.38 -14.09 1.36
C SER A 80 5.86 -14.06 1.16
N LYS A 81 5.34 -13.01 0.50
CA LYS A 81 3.91 -12.75 0.28
C LYS A 81 3.12 -12.62 1.59
N GLN A 82 3.72 -11.96 2.57
CA GLN A 82 3.13 -11.73 3.89
C GLN A 82 3.22 -10.27 4.28
N PHE A 83 2.24 -9.83 5.06
CA PHE A 83 2.35 -8.57 5.79
C PHE A 83 3.32 -8.77 6.94
N ASN A 84 4.34 -7.93 6.95
CA ASN A 84 5.22 -7.73 8.09
C ASN A 84 4.50 -6.81 9.11
N GLN A 85 5.16 -6.57 10.24
CA GLN A 85 4.58 -5.86 11.38
C GLN A 85 3.79 -4.60 11.00
N CYS A 86 2.53 -4.54 11.44
CA CYS A 86 1.67 -3.37 11.27
C CYS A 86 1.77 -2.44 12.48
N ILE A 87 2.05 -1.16 12.23
CA ILE A 87 2.07 -0.10 13.25
C ILE A 87 0.70 0.55 13.29
N LYS A 88 0.04 0.54 14.45
CA LYS A 88 -1.21 1.26 14.66
C LYS A 88 -0.95 2.76 14.67
N LEU A 89 -1.70 3.51 13.88
CA LEU A 89 -1.75 4.95 13.91
C LEU A 89 -2.93 5.39 14.79
N ASP A 90 -2.63 6.14 15.85
CA ASP A 90 -3.66 6.86 16.59
C ASP A 90 -3.97 8.15 15.84
N ALA A 91 -4.94 8.08 14.93
CA ALA A 91 -5.41 9.24 14.19
C ALA A 91 -6.26 10.14 15.12
N SER A 92 -5.64 11.16 15.72
CA SER A 92 -6.36 12.15 16.55
C SER A 92 -7.24 13.12 15.75
N SER A 93 -7.20 13.08 14.42
CA SER A 93 -8.20 13.75 13.58
C SER A 93 -8.25 13.16 12.18
N ALA A 94 -9.47 13.05 11.66
CA ALA A 94 -9.80 12.47 10.37
C ALA A 94 -9.50 13.44 9.21
N SER A 95 -8.23 13.73 8.89
CA SER A 95 -7.90 14.39 7.60
C SER A 95 -6.41 14.61 7.28
N GLY A 96 -5.46 14.15 8.09
CA GLY A 96 -4.04 14.43 7.85
C GLY A 96 -3.37 13.44 6.89
N ARG A 97 -3.38 13.68 5.57
CA ARG A 97 -2.42 13.04 4.65
C ARG A 97 -1.05 13.70 4.85
N CYS A 98 -0.28 13.22 5.82
CA CYS A 98 1.09 13.68 6.01
C CYS A 98 2.05 12.68 5.35
N LEU A 99 2.86 13.15 4.40
CA LEU A 99 4.03 12.40 3.94
C LEU A 99 4.98 12.30 5.14
N VAL A 100 5.17 11.09 5.65
CA VAL A 100 6.21 10.83 6.65
C VAL A 100 7.48 10.56 5.87
N ASP A 101 8.37 11.56 5.83
CA ASP A 101 9.72 11.37 5.30
C ASP A 101 10.45 10.39 6.22
N TYR A 102 10.77 9.20 5.70
CA TYR A 102 11.76 8.32 6.31
C TYR A 102 13.13 8.95 6.07
N VAL A 103 13.63 9.66 7.07
CA VAL A 103 15.02 10.13 7.10
C VAL A 103 15.89 8.95 7.54
N TYR A 104 16.85 8.58 6.69
CA TYR A 104 17.87 7.55 6.92
C TYR A 104 18.79 7.89 8.09
#